data_AF-A0AAE9A1W5-F1
#
_entry.id   AF-A0AAE9A1W5-F1
#
_cell.length_a   1.000
_cell.length_b   1.000
_cell.length_c   1.000
_cell.angle_alpha   90.00
_cell.angle_beta   90.00
_cell.angle_gamma   90.00
#
_symmetry.space_group_name_H-M   'P 1'
#
loop_
_entity.id
_entity.type
_entity.pdbx_description
1 polymer ?
#
loop_
_entity_poly.entity_id
_entity_poly.type
_entity_poly.pdbx_seq_one_letter_code
_entity_poly.pdbx_strand_id
1 'polypeptide(L)'
;MKDTALPQTEAGIEISTEENDILTKTTSSSLVAIHLQFEGQTIQRVEKDDICTISEISISGCYSCSKGAMVKVKCEAKSNQRIEAMINYGTLGINFVECHKNGHPTQFTVFSSLKRINSSCFSQCGKKKIKFQLDGTLAEEVKFHMKQVRENFVGVSKYWNNSTLWEDVIKAVLGPLTNLWNGLINWLGTTTFIIVIIIGSLMVFHLL
;
A
#
# COMPACT_ATOMS: atom_id res chain seq x y z
N MET A 1 4.91 -13.14 15.96
CA MET A 1 4.88 -11.68 16.06
C MET A 1 6.30 -11.20 16.31
N LYS A 2 6.93 -10.64 15.28
CA LYS A 2 8.29 -10.07 15.19
C LYS A 2 8.15 -9.14 13.99
N ASP A 3 8.32 -7.84 13.98
CA ASP A 3 8.91 -6.84 14.85
C ASP A 3 8.01 -5.60 14.76
N THR A 4 7.37 -5.18 15.84
CA THR A 4 6.72 -3.85 15.95
C THR A 4 7.35 -3.01 17.06
N ALA A 5 8.44 -3.49 17.66
CA ALA A 5 9.19 -2.75 18.64
C ALA A 5 9.97 -1.63 17.94
N LEU A 6 9.89 -0.41 18.49
CA LEU A 6 10.72 0.70 18.04
C LEU A 6 12.20 0.42 18.34
N PRO A 7 13.14 0.95 17.55
CA PRO A 7 12.92 1.83 16.39
C PRO A 7 12.46 1.09 15.13
N GLN A 8 11.68 1.76 14.30
CA GLN A 8 11.20 1.27 13.00
C GLN A 8 11.51 2.30 11.91
N THR A 9 11.62 1.85 10.66
CA THR A 9 11.76 2.77 9.52
C THR A 9 10.71 2.43 8.48
N GLU A 10 9.86 3.40 8.16
CA GLU A 10 8.82 3.27 7.15
C GLU A 10 8.86 4.45 6.19
N ALA A 11 8.92 4.17 4.89
CA ALA A 11 8.83 5.19 3.84
C ALA A 11 9.85 6.35 3.99
N GLY A 12 11.03 6.05 4.55
CA GLY A 12 12.07 7.05 4.78
C GLY A 12 11.83 7.91 6.02
N ILE A 13 11.01 7.44 6.96
CA ILE A 13 10.81 8.03 8.28
C ILE A 13 11.25 6.99 9.31
N GLU A 14 12.30 7.32 10.06
CA GLU A 14 12.71 6.58 11.24
C GLU A 14 11.84 7.02 12.42
N ILE A 15 11.21 6.06 13.08
CA ILE A 15 10.38 6.25 14.26
C ILE A 15 11.14 5.63 15.42
N SER A 16 11.49 6.43 16.42
CA SER A 16 12.20 5.99 17.62
C SER A 16 11.50 6.53 18.87
N THR A 17 11.90 6.01 20.02
CA THR A 17 11.49 6.53 21.33
C THR A 17 12.70 7.19 21.95
N GLU A 18 12.55 8.45 22.35
CA GLU A 18 13.54 9.18 23.14
C GLU A 18 12.85 9.67 24.40
N GLU A 19 13.35 9.25 25.56
CA GLU A 19 12.70 9.41 26.86
C GLU A 19 11.27 8.82 26.88
N ASN A 20 10.25 9.68 26.82
CA ASN A 20 8.83 9.33 26.84
C ASN A 20 8.08 9.81 25.57
N ASP A 21 8.80 10.35 24.59
CA ASP A 21 8.25 10.89 23.36
C ASP A 21 8.54 10.00 22.16
N ILE A 22 7.63 10.04 21.19
CA ILE A 22 7.84 9.43 19.87
C ILE A 22 8.57 10.45 18.99
N LEU A 23 9.82 10.13 18.64
CA LEU A 23 10.61 10.92 17.72
C LEU A 23 10.46 10.36 16.31
N THR A 24 10.20 11.23 15.34
CA THR A 24 10.20 10.88 13.92
C THR A 24 11.29 11.65 13.18
N LYS A 25 12.18 10.94 12.51
CA LYS A 25 13.30 11.51 11.75
C LYS A 25 13.18 11.11 10.28
N THR A 26 13.11 12.10 9.39
CA THR A 26 13.10 11.83 7.96
C THR A 26 14.51 11.49 7.46
N THR A 27 14.66 10.32 6.84
CA THR A 27 15.88 9.82 6.19
C THR A 27 15.86 10.01 4.67
N SER A 28 14.71 10.40 4.10
CA SER A 28 14.55 10.80 2.69
C SER A 28 14.73 12.31 2.49
N SER A 29 15.01 12.72 1.25
CA SER A 29 15.10 14.14 0.87
C SER A 29 13.75 14.83 1.06
N SER A 30 13.66 15.72 2.06
CA SER A 30 12.47 16.54 2.32
C SER A 30 12.57 17.90 1.63
N LEU A 31 11.47 18.41 1.09
CA LEU A 31 11.36 19.80 0.66
C LEU A 31 11.16 20.68 1.90
N VAL A 32 12.26 21.26 2.40
CA VAL A 32 12.23 22.24 3.48
C VAL A 32 12.35 23.64 2.89
N ALA A 33 11.35 24.48 3.13
CA ALA A 33 11.44 25.90 2.81
C ALA A 33 12.19 26.61 3.95
N ILE A 34 13.46 26.94 3.74
CA ILE A 34 14.28 27.66 4.71
C ILE A 34 14.24 29.15 4.40
N HIS A 35 13.82 29.97 5.35
CA HIS A 35 13.94 31.41 5.28
C HIS A 35 15.23 31.85 5.98
N LEU A 36 16.19 32.40 5.23
CA LEU A 36 17.47 32.89 5.75
C LEU A 36 17.49 34.42 5.70
N GLN A 37 17.76 35.06 6.83
CA GLN A 37 17.95 36.50 6.93
C GLN A 37 19.42 36.83 7.14
N PHE A 38 19.99 37.59 6.21
CA PHE A 38 21.38 38.03 6.26
C PHE A 38 21.43 39.55 6.42
N GLU A 39 21.61 40.02 7.65
CA GLU A 39 21.70 41.46 7.94
C GLU A 39 23.12 41.97 7.68
N GLY A 40 23.25 43.02 6.86
CA GLY A 40 24.54 43.65 6.56
C GLY A 40 25.52 42.82 5.73
N GLN A 41 25.09 41.68 5.16
CA GLN A 41 25.93 40.83 4.31
C GLN A 41 25.46 40.84 2.86
N THR A 42 26.40 40.65 1.93
CA THR A 42 26.13 40.48 0.50
C THR A 42 26.29 39.02 0.12
N ILE A 43 25.23 38.41 -0.42
CA ILE A 43 25.28 37.03 -0.93
C ILE A 43 25.88 37.07 -2.33
N GLN A 44 27.04 36.43 -2.51
CA GLN A 44 27.60 36.16 -3.83
C GLN A 44 27.43 34.67 -4.16
N ARG A 45 26.72 34.38 -5.25
CA ARG A 45 26.56 33.01 -5.75
C ARG A 45 27.81 32.59 -6.50
N VAL A 46 28.60 31.69 -5.92
CA VAL A 46 29.73 31.05 -6.59
C VAL A 46 29.25 29.74 -7.19
N GLU A 47 28.92 29.75 -8.48
CA GLU A 47 28.57 28.52 -9.21
C GLU A 47 29.85 27.80 -9.64
N LYS A 48 30.12 26.63 -9.06
CA LYS A 48 31.12 25.71 -9.61
C LYS A 48 30.47 24.96 -10.77
N ASP A 49 30.82 25.35 -12.00
CA ASP A 49 30.30 24.72 -13.21
C ASP A 49 31.12 23.46 -13.55
N ASP A 50 30.45 22.37 -13.89
CA ASP A 50 31.09 21.13 -14.33
C ASP A 50 30.13 20.27 -15.17
N ILE A 51 30.57 19.07 -15.54
CA ILE A 51 29.73 18.04 -16.14
C ILE A 51 29.76 16.82 -15.23
N CYS A 52 28.58 16.41 -14.76
CA CYS A 52 28.44 15.24 -13.90
C CYS A 52 27.75 14.11 -14.65
N THR A 53 28.43 12.98 -14.77
CA THR A 53 27.97 11.79 -15.49
C THR A 53 27.63 10.68 -14.50
N ILE A 54 26.55 9.96 -14.78
CA ILE A 54 26.11 8.82 -13.99
C ILE A 54 26.42 7.53 -14.73
N SER A 55 27.05 6.58 -14.03
CA SER A 55 27.37 5.25 -14.52
C SER A 55 27.06 4.18 -13.46
N GLU A 56 27.23 2.90 -13.80
CA GLU A 56 27.04 1.77 -12.87
C GLU A 56 25.67 1.78 -12.17
N ILE A 57 24.61 2.02 -12.94
CA ILE A 57 23.25 2.22 -12.43
C ILE A 57 22.60 0.87 -12.15
N SER A 58 22.04 0.70 -10.96
CA SER A 58 21.17 -0.43 -10.63
C SER A 58 20.09 -0.03 -9.63
N ILE A 59 18.98 -0.75 -9.66
CA ILE A 59 17.89 -0.61 -8.70
C ILE A 59 17.42 -1.98 -8.24
N SER A 60 17.29 -2.17 -6.93
CA SER A 60 16.80 -3.41 -6.34
C SER A 60 16.04 -3.15 -5.06
N GLY A 61 15.07 -4.01 -4.74
CA GLY A 61 14.20 -3.86 -3.57
C GLY A 61 12.77 -4.19 -3.95
N CYS A 62 11.80 -3.52 -3.31
CA CYS A 62 10.38 -3.80 -3.49
C CYS A 62 9.58 -2.58 -3.92
N TYR A 63 8.45 -2.85 -4.59
CA TYR A 63 7.43 -1.84 -4.89
C TYR A 63 6.32 -1.90 -3.83
N SER A 64 5.67 -0.77 -3.56
CA SER A 64 4.53 -0.66 -2.63
C SER A 64 4.82 -1.23 -1.22
N CYS A 65 6.06 -1.05 -0.74
CA CYS A 65 6.57 -1.55 0.53
C CYS A 65 7.24 -0.43 1.36
N SER A 66 7.37 -0.65 2.66
CA SER A 66 7.99 0.30 3.60
C SER A 66 9.50 0.40 3.46
N LYS A 67 10.17 -0.67 3.00
CA LYS A 67 11.62 -0.72 2.75
C LYS A 67 12.06 0.05 1.50
N GLY A 68 11.16 0.18 0.52
CA GLY A 68 11.46 0.81 -0.77
C GLY A 68 12.46 0.04 -1.64
N ALA A 69 13.05 0.76 -2.58
CA ALA A 69 14.07 0.27 -3.51
C ALA A 69 15.37 1.05 -3.35
N MET A 70 16.48 0.33 -3.26
CA MET A 70 17.82 0.90 -3.24
C MET A 70 18.29 1.16 -4.67
N VAL A 71 18.61 2.41 -4.97
CA VAL A 71 19.28 2.79 -6.21
C VAL A 71 20.76 2.94 -5.92
N LYS A 72 21.60 2.29 -6.72
CA LYS A 72 23.06 2.44 -6.69
C LYS A 72 23.52 3.06 -7.99
N VAL A 73 24.38 4.06 -7.88
CA VAL A 73 24.97 4.78 -9.01
C VAL A 73 26.40 5.15 -8.70
N LYS A 74 27.19 5.38 -9.73
CA LYS A 74 28.49 6.04 -9.63
C LYS A 74 28.39 7.40 -10.27
N CYS A 75 28.70 8.45 -9.52
CA CYS A 75 28.72 9.81 -10.05
C CYS A 75 30.15 10.30 -10.29
N GLU A 76 30.43 10.73 -11.51
CA GLU A 76 31.73 11.23 -11.94
C GLU A 76 31.65 12.70 -12.36
N ALA A 77 32.53 13.53 -11.82
CA ALA A 77 32.69 14.93 -12.21
C ALA A 77 33.82 15.06 -13.24
N LYS A 78 33.62 15.85 -14.29
CA LYS A 78 34.62 15.96 -15.36
C LYS A 78 35.90 16.68 -14.92
N SER A 79 35.78 17.75 -14.13
CA SER A 79 36.92 18.65 -13.84
C SER A 79 37.21 18.81 -12.36
N ASN A 80 36.17 18.91 -11.53
CA ASN A 80 36.27 19.14 -10.09
C ASN A 80 36.58 17.84 -9.35
N GLN A 81 37.42 17.93 -8.31
CA GLN A 81 37.71 16.79 -7.44
C GLN A 81 36.47 16.30 -6.69
N ARG A 82 35.64 17.24 -6.24
CA ARG A 82 34.39 16.99 -5.52
C ARG A 82 33.38 18.09 -5.87
N ILE A 83 32.17 17.69 -6.25
CA ILE A 83 31.04 18.59 -6.52
C ILE A 83 29.72 17.89 -6.19
N GLU A 84 28.72 18.64 -5.77
CA GLU A 84 27.37 18.14 -5.56
C GLU A 84 26.57 18.22 -6.86
N ALA A 85 25.91 17.13 -7.23
CA ALA A 85 25.03 17.06 -8.38
C ALA A 85 23.59 16.80 -7.93
N MET A 86 22.66 17.49 -8.58
CA MET A 86 21.24 17.17 -8.52
C MET A 86 20.95 16.06 -9.54
N ILE A 87 20.26 15.01 -9.10
CA ILE A 87 19.73 13.97 -9.99
C ILE A 87 18.21 13.98 -9.92
N ASN A 88 17.57 14.07 -11.08
CA ASN A 88 16.13 13.97 -11.23
C ASN A 88 15.78 12.60 -11.84
N TYR A 89 14.99 11.82 -11.10
CA TYR A 89 14.54 10.48 -11.47
C TYR A 89 13.11 10.45 -12.01
N GLY A 90 12.61 11.59 -12.52
CA GLY A 90 11.24 11.74 -13.00
C GLY A 90 10.24 11.61 -11.85
N THR A 91 9.39 10.59 -11.91
CA THR A 91 8.33 10.35 -10.91
C THR A 91 8.86 9.85 -9.56
N LEU A 92 10.11 9.41 -9.49
CA LEU A 92 10.77 8.98 -8.25
C LEU A 92 11.37 10.14 -7.45
N GLY A 93 11.29 11.38 -7.97
CA GLY A 93 11.73 12.59 -7.28
C GLY A 93 13.17 13.01 -7.58
N ILE A 94 13.73 13.80 -6.66
CA ILE A 94 15.03 14.44 -6.79
C ILE A 94 15.93 14.02 -5.63
N ASN A 95 17.20 13.71 -5.94
CA ASN A 95 18.24 13.43 -4.96
C ASN A 95 19.47 14.28 -5.26
N PHE A 96 20.23 14.61 -4.22
CA PHE A 96 21.53 15.25 -4.33
C PHE A 96 22.60 14.23 -3.99
N VAL A 97 23.61 14.13 -4.84
CA VAL A 97 24.72 13.18 -4.66
C VAL A 97 26.05 13.87 -4.83
N GLU A 98 27.05 13.31 -4.18
CA GLU A 98 28.43 13.76 -4.33
C GLU A 98 29.08 13.08 -5.53
N CYS A 99 29.75 13.85 -6.37
CA CYS A 99 30.44 13.39 -7.56
C CYS A 99 31.93 13.70 -7.44
N HIS A 100 32.75 12.71 -7.72
CA HIS A 100 34.22 12.85 -7.69
C HIS A 100 34.81 12.74 -9.08
N LYS A 101 36.00 13.30 -9.28
CA LYS A 101 36.70 13.18 -10.57
C LYS A 101 36.97 11.73 -11.00
N ASN A 102 37.19 10.84 -10.04
CA ASN A 102 37.46 9.42 -10.29
C ASN A 102 36.21 8.53 -10.17
N GLY A 103 35.03 9.16 -10.06
CA GLY A 103 33.78 8.48 -9.77
C GLY A 103 33.58 8.20 -8.28
N HIS A 104 32.38 8.47 -7.79
CA HIS A 104 31.98 8.23 -6.40
C HIS A 104 30.75 7.31 -6.35
N PRO A 105 30.84 6.10 -5.76
CA PRO A 105 29.69 5.25 -5.59
C PRO A 105 28.74 5.85 -4.55
N THR A 106 27.48 6.05 -4.94
CA THR A 106 26.43 6.57 -4.09
C THR A 106 25.24 5.62 -4.11
N GLN A 107 24.56 5.52 -2.98
CA GLN A 107 23.32 4.77 -2.87
C GLN A 107 22.28 5.57 -2.09
N PHE A 108 21.02 5.46 -2.49
CA PHE A 108 19.90 6.09 -1.80
C PHE A 108 18.63 5.27 -2.03
N THR A 109 17.65 5.44 -1.13
CA THR A 109 16.38 4.72 -1.21
C THR A 109 15.33 5.56 -1.91
N VAL A 110 14.58 4.94 -2.81
CA VAL A 110 13.42 5.51 -3.48
C VAL A 110 12.18 4.67 -3.19
N PHE A 111 11.02 5.32 -3.18
CA PHE A 111 9.75 4.66 -2.98
C PHE A 111 8.96 4.71 -4.28
N SER A 112 8.46 3.56 -4.71
CA SER A 112 7.64 3.45 -5.92
C SER A 112 6.51 2.47 -5.71
N SER A 113 5.35 2.77 -6.30
CA SER A 113 4.24 1.84 -6.43
C SER A 113 4.33 0.95 -7.68
N LEU A 114 5.31 1.20 -8.55
CA LEU A 114 5.46 0.52 -9.83
C LEU A 114 6.40 -0.68 -9.73
N LYS A 115 5.95 -1.84 -10.19
CA LYS A 115 6.78 -3.06 -10.31
C LYS A 115 7.93 -2.88 -11.31
N ARG A 116 7.68 -2.20 -12.43
CA ARG A 116 8.67 -1.96 -13.49
C ARG A 116 9.03 -0.48 -13.53
N ILE A 117 10.29 -0.17 -13.29
CA ILE A 117 10.85 1.17 -13.39
C ILE A 117 11.55 1.32 -14.72
N ASN A 118 11.07 2.24 -15.56
CA ASN A 118 11.72 2.64 -16.80
C ASN A 118 11.58 4.15 -16.90
N SER A 119 12.63 4.88 -16.51
CA SER A 119 12.57 6.33 -16.34
C SER A 119 13.77 7.02 -16.99
N SER A 120 13.47 8.02 -17.82
CA SER A 120 14.48 8.92 -18.37
C SER A 120 14.85 9.96 -17.33
N CYS A 121 16.09 9.92 -16.88
CA CYS A 121 16.60 10.70 -15.77
C CYS A 121 17.65 11.70 -16.27
N PHE A 122 18.00 12.68 -15.44
CA PHE A 122 19.16 13.53 -15.71
C PHE A 122 19.93 13.91 -14.46
N SER A 123 21.24 14.03 -14.60
CA SER A 123 22.14 14.64 -13.61
C SER A 123 22.49 16.06 -14.02
N GLN A 124 22.69 16.92 -13.04
CA GLN A 124 23.10 18.30 -13.23
C GLN A 124 24.02 18.75 -12.10
N CYS A 125 25.25 19.12 -12.44
CA CYS A 125 26.10 19.97 -11.64
C CYS A 125 26.50 21.15 -12.53
N GLY A 126 26.30 22.38 -12.06
CA GLY A 126 26.38 23.55 -12.92
C GLY A 126 25.24 23.62 -13.96
N LYS A 127 25.56 24.02 -15.19
CA LYS A 127 24.57 24.44 -16.21
C LYS A 127 24.08 23.33 -17.12
N LYS A 128 24.86 22.25 -17.27
CA LYS A 128 24.56 21.17 -18.22
C LYS A 128 23.78 20.03 -17.57
N LYS A 129 22.73 19.59 -18.24
CA LYS A 129 21.96 18.38 -17.89
C LYS A 129 22.45 17.20 -18.72
N ILE A 130 22.85 16.13 -18.06
CA ILE A 130 23.30 14.89 -18.71
C ILE A 130 22.24 13.83 -18.49
N LYS A 131 21.70 13.26 -19.57
CA LYS A 131 20.63 12.27 -19.52
C LYS A 131 21.19 10.86 -19.31
N PHE A 132 20.44 10.04 -18.58
CA PHE A 132 20.70 8.62 -18.41
C PHE A 132 19.38 7.86 -18.19
N GLN A 133 19.41 6.53 -18.27
CA GLN A 133 18.23 5.70 -18.09
C GLN A 133 18.31 4.93 -16.77
N LEU A 134 17.25 5.00 -15.96
CA LEU A 134 17.05 4.11 -14.83
C LEU A 134 16.07 3.02 -15.23
N ASP A 135 16.53 1.78 -15.18
CA ASP A 135 15.75 0.63 -15.62
C ASP A 135 15.88 -0.53 -14.61
N GLY A 136 14.76 -1.09 -14.17
CA GLY A 136 14.76 -2.27 -13.31
C GLY A 136 13.36 -2.80 -12.97
N THR A 137 13.32 -4.00 -12.38
CA THR A 137 12.07 -4.63 -11.90
C THR A 137 12.18 -4.87 -10.41
N LEU A 138 11.22 -4.36 -9.66
CA LEU A 138 11.14 -4.48 -8.21
C LEU A 138 10.36 -5.74 -7.80
N ALA A 139 10.74 -6.33 -6.67
CA ALA A 139 10.07 -7.49 -6.11
C ALA A 139 8.79 -7.10 -5.37
N GLU A 140 7.85 -8.05 -5.27
CA GLU A 140 6.70 -7.90 -4.40
C GLU A 140 7.09 -8.26 -2.97
N GLU A 141 6.74 -7.43 -1.99
CA GLU A 141 6.92 -7.79 -0.58
C GLU A 141 5.73 -8.63 -0.10
N VAL A 142 6.01 -9.83 0.41
CA VAL A 142 4.99 -10.72 0.96
C VAL A 142 4.49 -10.15 2.28
N LYS A 143 3.32 -9.51 2.25
CA LYS A 143 2.71 -8.89 3.45
C LYS A 143 2.15 -9.89 4.45
N PHE A 144 1.78 -11.09 3.99
CA PHE A 144 1.14 -12.10 4.81
C PHE A 144 1.75 -13.48 4.59
N HIS A 145 2.23 -14.11 5.67
CA HIS A 145 2.51 -15.53 5.66
C HIS A 145 1.18 -16.30 5.67
N MET A 146 0.77 -16.80 4.50
CA MET A 146 -0.50 -17.53 4.28
C MET A 146 -0.76 -18.67 5.28
N LYS A 147 0.27 -19.23 5.93
CA LYS A 147 0.11 -20.22 7.00
C LYS A 147 -0.56 -19.62 8.26
N GLN A 148 -0.15 -18.43 8.69
CA GLN A 148 -0.75 -17.74 9.85
C GLN A 148 -2.12 -17.15 9.55
N VAL A 149 -2.35 -16.66 8.33
CA VAL A 149 -3.69 -16.19 7.93
C VAL A 149 -4.69 -17.35 7.98
N ARG A 150 -4.32 -18.55 7.55
CA ARG A 150 -5.22 -19.72 7.60
C ARG A 150 -5.55 -20.19 9.03
N GLU A 151 -4.65 -19.95 9.98
CA GLU A 151 -4.82 -20.34 11.39
C GLU A 151 -5.60 -19.28 12.20
N ASN A 152 -5.41 -17.98 11.91
CA ASN A 152 -6.08 -16.89 12.63
C ASN A 152 -7.34 -16.36 11.93
N PHE A 153 -7.36 -16.33 10.59
CA PHE A 153 -8.61 -16.23 9.83
C PHE A 153 -9.12 -17.64 9.60
N VAL A 154 -9.60 -18.23 10.69
CA VAL A 154 -10.60 -19.27 10.60
C VAL A 154 -11.77 -18.63 9.86
N GLY A 155 -11.87 -18.90 8.56
CA GLY A 155 -13.05 -18.53 7.79
C GLY A 155 -14.27 -18.97 8.61
N VAL A 156 -15.30 -18.12 8.64
CA VAL A 156 -16.55 -18.40 9.35
C VAL A 156 -16.98 -19.86 9.13
N SER A 157 -16.64 -20.45 7.97
CA SER A 157 -16.69 -21.88 7.61
C SER A 157 -16.37 -22.89 8.73
N LYS A 158 -15.40 -22.66 9.62
CA LYS A 158 -15.09 -23.62 10.70
C LYS A 158 -16.06 -23.55 11.89
N TYR A 159 -16.75 -22.43 12.08
CA TYR A 159 -17.81 -22.28 13.09
C TYR A 159 -19.16 -22.87 12.62
N TRP A 160 -19.36 -23.05 11.31
CA TRP A 160 -20.57 -23.69 10.76
C TRP A 160 -20.64 -25.20 11.01
N ASN A 161 -19.58 -25.82 11.55
CA ASN A 161 -19.54 -27.27 11.75
C ASN A 161 -19.91 -27.72 13.17
N ASN A 162 -20.38 -26.80 14.03
CA ASN A 162 -20.90 -27.15 15.36
C ASN A 162 -22.43 -27.14 15.31
N SER A 163 -23.04 -28.32 15.40
CA SER A 163 -24.45 -28.56 15.10
C SER A 163 -25.45 -27.81 15.99
N THR A 164 -25.03 -27.38 17.19
CA THR A 164 -25.93 -26.73 18.16
C THR A 164 -26.26 -25.27 17.80
N LEU A 165 -25.31 -24.52 17.24
CA LEU A 165 -25.51 -23.10 16.90
C LEU A 165 -26.30 -22.92 15.60
N TRP A 166 -26.19 -23.86 14.66
CA TRP A 166 -26.94 -23.80 13.39
C TRP A 166 -28.44 -23.99 13.65
N GLU A 167 -28.83 -24.90 14.54
CA GLU A 167 -30.24 -25.08 14.89
C GLU A 167 -30.84 -23.83 15.55
N ASP A 168 -30.10 -23.19 16.47
CA ASP A 168 -30.56 -21.97 17.13
C ASP A 168 -30.69 -20.80 16.16
N VAL A 169 -29.75 -20.65 15.22
CA VAL A 169 -29.78 -19.58 14.20
C VAL A 169 -30.88 -19.81 13.17
N ILE A 170 -31.09 -21.05 12.70
CA ILE A 170 -32.23 -21.40 11.84
C ILE A 170 -33.53 -21.10 12.55
N LYS A 171 -33.65 -21.50 13.82
CA LYS A 171 -34.89 -21.30 14.58
C LYS A 171 -35.17 -19.82 14.84
N ALA A 172 -34.14 -19.00 15.05
CA ALA A 172 -34.29 -17.55 15.22
C ALA A 172 -34.66 -16.82 13.91
N VAL A 173 -34.03 -17.19 12.79
CA VAL A 173 -34.20 -16.49 11.49
C VAL A 173 -35.36 -17.05 10.68
N LEU A 174 -35.49 -18.38 10.63
CA LEU A 174 -36.50 -19.08 9.82
C LEU A 174 -37.71 -19.53 10.64
N GLY A 175 -37.63 -19.59 11.98
CA GLY A 175 -38.78 -19.91 12.83
C GLY A 175 -40.01 -19.02 12.63
N PRO A 176 -39.87 -17.69 12.49
CA PRO A 176 -41.00 -16.82 12.17
C PRO A 176 -41.60 -17.14 10.78
N LEU A 177 -40.77 -17.50 9.81
CA LEU A 177 -41.18 -17.83 8.44
C LEU A 177 -41.90 -19.19 8.36
N THR A 178 -41.43 -20.21 9.10
CA THR A 178 -42.07 -21.53 9.12
C THR A 178 -43.42 -21.49 9.83
N ASN A 179 -43.56 -20.69 10.90
CA ASN A 179 -44.83 -20.48 11.59
C ASN A 179 -45.84 -19.74 10.70
N LEU A 180 -45.39 -18.74 9.92
CA LEU A 180 -46.21 -18.06 8.92
C LEU A 180 -46.65 -19.01 7.79
N TRP A 181 -45.75 -19.86 7.30
CA TRP A 181 -46.06 -20.84 6.26
C TRP A 181 -47.07 -21.90 6.72
N ASN A 182 -46.91 -22.43 7.94
CA ASN A 182 -47.85 -23.39 8.50
C ASN A 182 -49.24 -22.78 8.75
N GLY A 183 -49.28 -21.51 9.18
CA GLY A 183 -50.54 -20.75 9.27
C GLY A 183 -51.23 -20.58 7.91
N LEU A 184 -50.46 -20.29 6.86
CA LEU A 184 -50.96 -20.14 5.49
C LEU A 184 -51.50 -21.46 4.92
N ILE A 185 -50.78 -22.57 5.10
CA ILE A 185 -51.21 -23.90 4.64
C ILE A 185 -52.50 -24.33 5.38
N ASN A 186 -52.59 -24.14 6.69
CA ASN A 186 -53.81 -24.49 7.43
C ASN A 186 -55.01 -23.63 7.01
N TRP A 187 -54.80 -22.35 6.72
CA TRP A 187 -55.84 -21.47 6.21
C TRP A 187 -56.33 -21.89 4.81
N LEU A 188 -55.42 -22.27 3.91
CA LEU A 188 -55.77 -22.82 2.59
C LEU A 188 -56.46 -24.19 2.69
N GLY A 189 -56.05 -25.05 3.62
CA GLY A 189 -56.66 -26.36 3.85
C GLY A 189 -58.08 -26.27 4.43
N THR A 190 -58.32 -25.36 5.37
CA THR A 190 -59.67 -25.17 5.95
C THR A 190 -60.63 -24.47 4.97
N THR A 191 -60.15 -23.49 4.21
CA THR A 191 -60.99 -22.81 3.20
C THR A 191 -61.39 -23.73 2.05
N THR A 192 -60.48 -24.61 1.60
CA THR A 192 -60.82 -25.61 0.57
C THR A 192 -61.82 -26.65 1.09
N PHE A 193 -61.70 -27.12 2.33
CA PHE A 193 -62.71 -28.00 2.95
C PHE A 193 -64.10 -27.36 3.07
N ILE A 194 -64.17 -26.09 3.48
CA ILE A 194 -65.45 -25.36 3.59
C ILE A 194 -66.10 -25.19 2.20
N ILE A 195 -65.32 -24.84 1.18
CA ILE A 195 -65.83 -24.69 -0.19
C ILE A 195 -66.38 -26.02 -0.73
N VAL A 196 -65.70 -27.15 -0.49
CA VAL A 196 -66.18 -28.48 -0.91
C VAL A 196 -67.48 -28.86 -0.20
N ILE A 197 -67.64 -28.55 1.08
CA ILE A 197 -68.88 -28.80 1.82
C ILE A 197 -70.03 -27.93 1.30
N ILE A 198 -69.79 -26.66 1.00
CA ILE A 198 -70.80 -25.74 0.45
C ILE A 198 -71.23 -26.19 -0.95
N ILE A 199 -70.29 -26.55 -1.83
CA ILE A 199 -70.61 -27.03 -3.18
C ILE A 199 -71.32 -28.38 -3.12
N GLY A 200 -70.89 -29.30 -2.25
CA GLY A 200 -71.54 -30.59 -2.06
C GLY A 200 -72.97 -30.47 -1.52
N SER A 201 -73.20 -29.56 -0.57
CA SER A 201 -74.55 -29.31 -0.04
C SER A 201 -75.47 -28.58 -1.03
N LEU A 202 -74.93 -27.67 -1.85
CA LEU A 202 -75.67 -27.05 -2.96
C LEU A 202 -76.04 -28.06 -4.06
N MET A 203 -75.16 -29.03 -4.37
CA MET A 203 -75.48 -30.09 -5.34
C MET A 203 -76.56 -31.05 -4.82
N VAL A 204 -76.54 -31.39 -3.53
CA VAL A 204 -77.57 -32.24 -2.91
C VAL A 204 -78.94 -31.55 -2.88
N PHE A 205 -78.98 -30.22 -2.67
CA PHE A 205 -80.21 -29.45 -2.69
C PHE A 205 -80.82 -29.27 -4.09
N HIS A 206 -80.04 -29.42 -5.17
CA HIS A 206 -80.53 -29.31 -6.55
C HIS A 206 -81.04 -30.66 -7.12
N LEU A 207 -80.89 -31.75 -6.36
CA LEU A 207 -81.24 -33.14 -6.73
C LEU A 207 -82.42 -33.71 -5.92
N LEU A 208 -83.09 -32.87 -5.11
CA LEU A 208 -84.32 -33.13 -4.36
C LEU A 208 -85.45 -32.26 -4.90
#